data_AF-A0A141RJ95-F1
#
_entry.id   AF-A0A141RJ95-F1
#
_cell.length_a   1.000
_cell.length_b   1.000
_cell.length_c   1.000
_cell.angle_alpha   90.00
_cell.angle_beta   90.00
_cell.angle_gamma   90.00
#
_symmetry.space_group_name_H-M   'P 1'
#
loop_
_entity.id
_entity.type
_entity.pdbx_description
1 polymer ?
#
loop_
_entity_poly.entity_id
_entity_poly.type
_entity_poly.pdbx_seq_one_letter_code
_entity_poly.pdbx_strand_id
1 'polypeptide(L)'
;WEMLNWPVDAKTVVGGSDNKVALAPLPVAEVNPPAPPVKASWVHKTGSTGGFGSYVAFIPEKQLGIVMLANKSYPNPARVEAAYHILEALQ
;
A
#
# COMPACT_ATOMS: atom_id res chain seq x y z
N TRP A 1 6.76 -6.92 -1.00
CA TRP A 1 6.01 -5.85 -0.32
C TRP A 1 6.50 -4.52 -0.81
N GLU A 2 5.61 -3.54 -0.94
CA GLU A 2 5.98 -2.12 -1.07
C GLU A 2 5.88 -1.50 0.33
N MET A 3 6.84 -0.64 0.69
CA MET A 3 7.03 -0.17 2.07
C MET A 3 7.26 1.35 2.08
N LEU A 4 6.52 2.06 2.92
CA LEU A 4 6.75 3.47 3.21
C LEU A 4 6.97 3.66 4.71
N ASN A 5 7.85 4.59 5.10
CA ASN A 5 8.05 4.92 6.50
C ASN A 5 6.73 5.40 7.13
N TRP A 6 6.42 4.91 8.33
CA TRP A 6 5.26 5.34 9.10
C TRP A 6 5.67 6.45 10.10
N PRO A 7 4.86 7.51 10.29
CA PRO A 7 3.60 7.83 9.59
C PRO A 7 3.83 8.29 8.15
N VAL A 8 2.89 7.90 7.27
CA VAL A 8 2.88 8.30 5.86
C VAL A 8 1.60 9.06 5.54
N ASP A 9 1.69 10.12 4.74
CA ASP A 9 0.55 10.90 4.28
C ASP A 9 -0.34 10.08 3.32
N ALA A 10 -1.66 10.17 3.48
CA ALA A 10 -2.64 9.43 2.69
C ALA A 10 -2.45 9.65 1.18
N LYS A 11 -2.20 10.90 0.75
CA LYS A 11 -2.05 11.23 -0.68
C LYS A 11 -0.81 10.57 -1.26
N THR A 12 0.24 10.38 -0.47
CA THR A 12 1.46 9.69 -0.90
C THR A 12 1.16 8.23 -1.22
N VAL A 13 0.48 7.51 -0.31
CA VAL A 13 0.17 6.09 -0.53
C VAL A 13 -0.87 5.90 -1.63
N VAL A 14 -1.91 6.73 -1.65
CA VAL A 14 -2.97 6.67 -2.67
C VAL A 14 -2.40 6.99 -4.05
N GLY A 15 -1.61 8.06 -4.18
CA GLY A 15 -0.97 8.44 -5.44
C GLY A 15 0.03 7.40 -5.93
N GLY A 16 0.79 6.77 -5.03
CA GLY A 16 1.71 5.68 -5.36
C GLY A 16 1.04 4.42 -5.92
N SER A 17 -0.26 4.25 -5.68
CA SER A 17 -1.02 3.07 -6.14
C SER A 17 -1.63 3.21 -7.54
N ASP A 18 -1.49 4.38 -8.17
CA ASP A 18 -2.06 4.69 -9.47
C ASP A 18 -1.37 3.95 -10.62
N ASN A 19 -2.11 3.64 -11.69
CA ASN A 19 -1.56 2.98 -12.87
C ASN A 19 -0.47 3.81 -13.56
N LYS A 20 -0.51 5.14 -13.45
CA LYS A 20 0.56 6.02 -13.95
C LYS A 20 1.90 5.73 -13.29
N VAL A 21 1.91 5.31 -12.02
CA VAL A 21 3.12 4.89 -11.32
C VAL A 21 3.49 3.48 -11.75
N ALA A 22 2.53 2.56 -11.74
CA ALA A 22 2.78 1.14 -12.04
C ALA A 22 3.25 0.87 -13.48
N LEU A 23 2.84 1.70 -14.44
CA LEU A 23 3.14 1.53 -15.87
C LEU A 23 4.28 2.44 -16.36
N ALA A 24 4.77 3.36 -15.53
CA ALA A 24 5.84 4.26 -15.92
C ALA A 24 7.22 3.70 -15.55
N PRO A 25 8.25 3.96 -16.36
CA PRO A 25 9.62 3.84 -15.88
C PRO A 25 9.87 4.93 -14.83
N LEU A 26 10.42 4.53 -13.68
CA LEU A 26 10.76 5.44 -12.59
C LEU A 26 12.25 5.34 -12.31
N PRO A 27 12.96 6.47 -12.13
CA PRO A 27 14.34 6.43 -11.67
C PRO A 27 14.38 5.82 -10.27
N VAL A 28 15.39 4.99 -10.02
CA VAL A 28 15.58 4.31 -8.74
C VAL A 28 16.97 4.61 -8.19
N ALA A 29 17.06 4.71 -6.86
CA ALA A 29 18.34 4.72 -6.15
C ALA A 29 18.55 3.33 -5.55
N GLU A 30 19.71 2.72 -5.81
CA GLU A 30 20.08 1.45 -5.19
C GLU A 30 20.25 1.63 -3.67
N VAL A 31 19.74 0.67 -2.91
CA VAL A 31 19.95 0.58 -1.46
C VAL A 31 20.91 -0.56 -1.21
N ASN A 32 22.18 -0.22 -0.95
CA ASN A 32 23.25 -1.18 -0.71
C ASN A 32 24.03 -0.79 0.57
N PRO A 33 24.04 -1.65 1.62
CA PRO A 33 23.41 -2.97 1.69
C PRO A 33 21.88 -2.90 1.74
N PRO A 34 21.15 -4.01 1.47
CA PRO A 34 19.72 -4.06 1.62
C PRO A 34 19.28 -3.59 3.01
N ALA A 35 18.29 -2.68 3.04
CA ALA A 35 17.77 -2.19 4.31
C ALA A 35 17.06 -3.32 5.09
N PRO A 36 17.27 -3.43 6.42
CA PRO A 36 16.52 -4.37 7.24
C PRO A 36 15.03 -3.97 7.32
N PRO A 37 14.13 -4.89 7.70
CA PRO A 37 12.74 -4.56 7.94
C PRO A 37 12.58 -3.48 9.01
N VAL A 38 11.84 -2.42 8.69
CA VAL A 38 11.51 -1.33 9.63
C VAL A 38 10.10 -1.58 10.19
N LYS A 39 9.95 -1.60 11.51
CA LYS A 39 8.65 -1.86 12.15
C LYS A 39 7.68 -0.68 12.01
N ALA A 40 8.22 0.54 11.98
CA ALA A 40 7.52 1.79 11.67
C ALA A 40 7.35 1.93 10.14
N SER A 41 6.53 1.06 9.54
CA SER A 41 6.31 1.08 8.10
C SER A 41 4.88 0.71 7.73
N TRP A 42 4.33 1.43 6.77
CA TRP A 42 3.16 1.01 6.02
C TRP A 42 3.59 -0.01 4.97
N VAL A 43 3.31 -1.28 5.25
CA VAL A 43 3.65 -2.40 4.37
C VAL A 43 2.40 -2.81 3.61
N HIS A 44 2.41 -2.74 2.29
CA HIS A 44 1.20 -2.99 1.51
C HIS A 44 1.42 -3.65 0.15
N LYS A 45 0.32 -4.14 -0.43
CA LYS A 45 0.26 -4.62 -1.82
C LYS A 45 -1.16 -4.61 -2.38
N THR A 46 -1.30 -4.15 -3.63
CA THR A 46 -2.49 -4.34 -4.48
C THR A 46 -2.36 -5.58 -5.37
N GLY A 47 -3.48 -6.23 -5.68
CA GLY A 47 -3.56 -7.34 -6.64
C GLY A 47 -4.86 -7.33 -7.41
N SER A 48 -4.82 -7.65 -8.71
CA SER A 48 -6.02 -7.64 -9.55
C SER A 48 -5.99 -8.77 -10.58
N THR A 49 -7.16 -9.30 -10.91
CA THR A 49 -7.40 -10.13 -12.11
C THR A 49 -8.55 -9.50 -12.93
N GLY A 50 -9.02 -10.16 -13.99
CA GLY A 50 -10.16 -9.68 -14.77
C GLY A 50 -11.46 -9.51 -13.96
N GLY A 51 -11.64 -10.29 -12.89
CA GLY A 51 -12.85 -10.27 -12.06
C GLY A 51 -12.64 -9.90 -10.61
N PHE A 52 -11.40 -9.77 -10.13
CA PHE A 52 -11.12 -9.61 -8.69
C PHE A 52 -10.20 -8.42 -8.41
N GLY A 53 -10.42 -7.83 -7.25
CA GLY A 53 -9.55 -6.81 -6.67
C GLY A 53 -9.22 -7.16 -5.22
N SER A 54 -7.93 -7.10 -4.88
CA SER A 54 -7.44 -7.26 -3.52
C SER A 54 -6.54 -6.10 -3.10
N TYR A 55 -6.50 -5.88 -1.79
CA TYR A 55 -5.55 -5.03 -1.13
C TYR A 55 -5.22 -5.57 0.26
N VAL A 56 -3.94 -5.53 0.62
CA VAL A 56 -3.44 -5.85 1.95
C VAL A 56 -2.55 -4.71 2.41
N ALA A 57 -2.73 -4.26 3.66
CA ALA A 57 -1.86 -3.29 4.32
C ALA A 57 -1.69 -3.66 5.80
N PHE A 58 -0.52 -3.41 6.36
CA PHE A 58 -0.26 -3.58 7.80
C PHE A 58 0.87 -2.69 8.29
N ILE A 59 0.86 -2.40 9.59
CA ILE A 59 1.92 -1.68 10.31
C ILE A 59 2.46 -2.56 11.43
N PRO A 60 3.68 -3.13 11.29
CA PRO A 60 4.22 -4.10 12.24
C PRO A 60 4.27 -3.58 13.69
N GLU A 61 4.71 -2.35 13.93
CA GLU A 61 4.81 -1.82 15.30
C GLU A 61 3.44 -1.60 15.98
N LYS A 62 2.38 -1.42 15.19
CA LYS A 62 1.02 -1.26 15.69
C LYS A 62 0.28 -2.58 15.84
N GLN A 63 0.85 -3.69 15.38
CA GLN A 63 0.17 -5.00 15.32
C GLN A 63 -1.22 -4.91 14.64
N LEU A 64 -1.32 -4.07 13.60
CA LEU A 64 -2.56 -3.77 12.88
C LEU A 64 -2.41 -4.17 11.41
N GLY A 65 -3.40 -4.90 10.90
CA GLY A 65 -3.48 -5.30 9.49
C GLY A 65 -4.90 -5.19 8.94
N ILE A 66 -5.00 -4.85 7.66
CA ILE A 66 -6.24 -4.69 6.90
C ILE A 66 -6.14 -5.56 5.65
N VAL A 67 -7.18 -6.37 5.42
CA VAL A 67 -7.32 -7.20 4.21
C VAL A 67 -8.66 -6.87 3.57
N MET A 68 -8.63 -6.49 2.29
CA MET A 68 -9.80 -6.19 1.49
C MET A 68 -9.82 -7.09 0.27
N LEU A 69 -10.91 -7.84 0.09
CA LEU A 69 -11.13 -8.72 -1.05
C LEU A 69 -12.46 -8.37 -1.71
N ALA A 70 -12.46 -8.22 -3.03
CA ALA A 70 -13.66 -7.96 -3.81
C ALA A 70 -13.70 -8.83 -5.07
N ASN A 71 -14.91 -9.28 -5.42
CA ASN A 71 -15.25 -9.94 -6.69
C ASN A 71 -15.53 -8.93 -7.83
N LYS A 72 -14.83 -7.78 -7.78
CA LYS A 72 -14.80 -6.78 -8.84
C LYS A 72 -13.42 -6.16 -8.88
N SER A 73 -12.83 -6.03 -10.07
CA SER A 73 -11.59 -5.27 -10.25
C SER A 73 -11.91 -3.77 -10.31
N TYR A 74 -11.93 -3.12 -9.15
CA TYR A 74 -12.13 -1.66 -9.02
C TYR A 74 -10.79 -0.92 -8.81
N PRO A 75 -10.72 0.41 -8.99
CA PRO A 75 -9.45 1.15 -9.01
C PRO A 75 -8.58 0.94 -7.77
N ASN A 76 -7.27 0.76 -7.95
CA ASN A 76 -6.30 0.64 -6.85
C ASN A 76 -6.34 1.84 -5.88
N PRO A 77 -6.39 3.12 -6.33
CA PRO A 77 -6.48 4.27 -5.43
C PRO A 77 -7.65 4.19 -4.45
N ALA A 78 -8.83 3.74 -4.91
CA ALA A 78 -10.00 3.58 -4.05
C ALA A 78 -9.82 2.48 -2.98
N ARG A 79 -9.03 1.44 -3.27
CA ARG A 79 -8.68 0.40 -2.28
C ARG A 79 -7.81 0.97 -1.17
N VAL A 80 -6.78 1.71 -1.57
CA VAL A 80 -5.78 2.29 -0.67
C VAL A 80 -6.41 3.38 0.19
N GLU A 81 -7.24 4.24 -0.40
CA GLU A 81 -7.98 5.30 0.30
C GLU A 81 -8.91 4.71 1.36
N ALA A 82 -9.72 3.71 1.00
CA ALA A 82 -10.60 3.05 1.95
C ALA A 82 -9.83 2.39 3.12
N ALA A 83 -8.70 1.73 2.83
CA ALA A 83 -7.86 1.14 3.87
C ALA A 83 -7.21 2.20 4.77
N TYR A 84 -6.81 3.35 4.22
CA TYR A 84 -6.27 4.45 5.01
C TYR A 84 -7.33 5.04 5.94
N HIS A 85 -8.58 5.20 5.49
CA HIS A 85 -9.68 5.63 6.36
C HIS A 85 -10.00 4.61 7.46
N ILE A 86 -9.97 3.30 7.17
CA ILE A 86 -10.12 2.27 8.21
C ILE A 86 -8.98 2.37 9.23
N LEU A 87 -7.75 2.58 8.77
CA LEU A 87 -6.60 2.77 9.64
C LEU A 87 -6.79 3.98 10.57
N GLU A 88 -7.18 5.14 10.02
CA GLU A 88 -7.43 6.36 10.80
C GLU A 88 -8.49 6.14 11.89
N ALA A 89 -9.54 5.38 11.58
CA ALA A 89 -10.61 5.09 12.54
C ALA A 89 -10.21 4.10 13.65
N LEU A 90 -9.11 3.34 13.46
CA LEU A 90 -8.61 2.37 14.43
C LEU A 90 -7.47 2.92 15.33
N GLN A 91 -7.04 4.16 15.10
CA GLN A 91 -5.94 4.81 15.82
C GLN A 91 -6.40 5.67 16.99
#